data_AF-A0A7X7A1G4-F1
#
_entry.id   AF-A0A7X7A1G4-F1
#
_cell.length_a   1.000
_cell.length_b   1.000
_cell.length_c   1.000
_cell.angle_alpha   90.00
_cell.angle_beta   90.00
_cell.angle_gamma   90.00
#
_symmetry.space_group_name_H-M   'P 1'
#
loop_
_entity.id
_entity.type
_entity.pdbx_description
1 polymer ?
#
loop_
_entity_poly.entity_id
_entity_poly.type
_entity_poly.pdbx_seq_one_letter_code
_entity_poly.pdbx_strand_id
1 'polypeptide(L)'
;EKFTVSQIPAYKAGLIVIAGLAALIVGGKLVVDNAVKLAQFIGISEKIIGFTIIAVGTSLPELATSVVAAMKKNPEIAVGNIIGSNIFNIFLILGTSSVVSPIAYNKAFNPDFYLLAAGTILLLVFVFTGRKYRLDRGEAAILLLIYLGYITWLILKETIA
;
A
#
# COMPACT_ATOMS: atom_id res chain seq x y z
N GLU A 1 13.70 10.66 30.01
CA GLU A 1 13.47 12.04 29.53
C GLU A 1 11.99 12.16 29.17
N LYS A 2 11.25 13.01 29.87
CA LYS A 2 9.79 13.14 29.70
C LYS A 2 9.53 13.78 28.35
N PHE A 3 8.71 13.15 27.49
CA PHE A 3 8.16 13.80 26.31
C PHE A 3 7.23 14.92 26.76
N THR A 4 7.78 16.10 27.02
CA THR A 4 7.00 17.32 27.13
C THR A 4 6.51 17.60 25.72
N VAL A 5 5.29 17.17 25.42
CA VAL A 5 4.57 17.66 24.24
C VAL A 5 4.62 19.17 24.35
N SER A 6 5.44 19.79 23.51
CA SER A 6 5.51 21.24 23.34
C SER A 6 4.09 21.78 23.34
N GLN A 7 3.85 22.92 24.01
CA GLN A 7 2.56 23.60 24.14
C GLN A 7 2.04 24.12 22.78
N ILE A 8 1.95 23.26 21.78
CA ILE A 8 1.29 23.54 20.51
C ILE A 8 -0.20 23.52 20.84
N PRO A 9 -0.91 24.66 20.73
CA PRO A 9 -2.34 24.69 20.92
C PRO A 9 -3.02 23.65 20.02
N ALA A 10 -4.05 22.96 20.52
CA ALA A 10 -4.71 21.87 19.80
C ALA A 10 -5.14 22.27 18.37
N TYR A 11 -5.56 23.52 18.17
CA TYR A 11 -5.91 24.04 16.84
C TYR A 11 -4.69 24.10 15.90
N LYS A 12 -3.50 24.50 16.38
CA LYS A 12 -2.27 24.50 15.56
C LYS A 12 -1.82 23.09 15.22
N ALA A 13 -1.92 22.16 16.18
CA ALA A 13 -1.62 20.75 15.93
C ALA A 13 -2.58 20.16 14.88
N GLY A 14 -3.88 20.43 15.00
CA GLY A 14 -4.88 20.03 14.02
C GLY A 14 -4.61 20.60 12.63
N LEU A 15 -4.27 21.89 12.53
CA LEU A 15 -3.92 22.52 11.26
C LEU A 15 -2.68 21.87 10.60
N ILE A 16 -1.65 21.57 11.38
CA ILE A 16 -0.44 20.91 10.86
C ILE A 16 -0.75 19.50 10.37
N VAL A 17 -1.57 18.74 11.11
CA VAL A 17 -2.00 17.39 10.70
C VAL A 17 -2.80 17.44 9.40
N ILE A 18 -3.78 18.35 9.30
CA ILE A 18 -4.60 18.50 8.09
C ILE A 18 -3.74 18.93 6.91
N ALA A 19 -2.85 19.92 7.08
CA ALA A 19 -1.96 20.39 6.02
C ALA A 19 -1.00 19.28 5.56
N GLY A 20 -0.44 18.50 6.50
CA GLY A 20 0.42 17.36 6.19
C GLY A 20 -0.30 16.24 5.44
N LEU A 21 -1.51 15.89 5.86
CA LEU A 21 -2.36 14.92 5.15
C LEU A 21 -2.73 15.40 3.75
N ALA A 22 -3.13 16.67 3.61
CA ALA A 22 -3.45 17.25 2.31
C ALA A 22 -2.23 17.24 1.38
N ALA A 23 -1.06 17.65 1.87
CA ALA A 23 0.18 17.62 1.09
C ALA A 23 0.54 16.18 0.65
N LEU A 24 0.34 15.20 1.52
CA LEU A 24 0.62 13.81 1.21
C LEU A 24 -0.33 13.24 0.13
N ILE A 25 -1.63 13.52 0.26
CA ILE A 25 -2.65 13.08 -0.71
C ILE A 25 -2.42 13.75 -2.06
N VAL A 26 -2.23 15.07 -2.08
CA VAL A 26 -2.01 15.83 -3.32
C VAL A 26 -0.69 15.43 -3.97
N GLY A 27 0.38 15.29 -3.19
CA GLY A 27 1.68 14.85 -3.69
C GLY A 27 1.62 13.44 -4.29
N GLY A 28 0.97 12.50 -3.60
CA GLY A 28 0.71 11.16 -4.12
C GLY A 28 -0.03 11.21 -5.46
N LYS A 29 -1.17 11.90 -5.50
CA LYS A 29 -1.99 12.06 -6.72
C LYS A 29 -1.19 12.65 -7.88
N LEU A 30 -0.41 13.71 -7.65
CA LEU A 30 0.43 14.31 -8.68
C LEU A 30 1.44 13.32 -9.24
N VAL A 31 2.07 12.50 -8.39
CA VAL A 31 3.00 11.45 -8.86
C VAL A 31 2.27 10.42 -9.72
N VAL A 32 1.10 9.93 -9.27
CA VAL A 32 0.32 8.94 -10.02
C VAL A 32 -0.15 9.49 -11.37
N ASP A 33 -0.79 10.65 -11.38
CA ASP A 33 -1.41 11.23 -12.57
C ASP A 33 -0.35 11.48 -13.66
N ASN A 34 0.84 11.96 -13.28
CA ASN A 34 1.92 12.21 -14.23
C ASN A 34 2.61 10.90 -14.68
N ALA A 35 2.75 9.91 -13.79
CA ALA A 35 3.29 8.60 -14.16
C ALA A 35 2.37 7.85 -15.13
N VAL A 36 1.05 7.91 -14.92
CA VAL A 36 0.04 7.34 -15.83
C VAL A 36 0.12 7.99 -17.21
N LYS A 37 0.16 9.34 -17.28
CA LYS A 37 0.30 10.07 -18.55
C LYS A 37 1.57 9.68 -19.31
N LEU A 38 2.69 9.56 -18.60
CA LEU A 38 3.96 9.15 -19.20
C LEU A 38 3.89 7.72 -19.73
N ALA A 39 3.30 6.78 -18.96
CA ALA A 39 3.13 5.39 -19.37
C ALA A 39 2.24 5.23 -20.60
N GLN A 40 1.15 6.00 -20.67
CA GLN A 40 0.28 6.05 -21.85
C GLN A 40 1.02 6.62 -23.06
N PHE A 41 1.82 7.68 -22.87
CA PHE A 41 2.60 8.29 -23.94
C PHE A 41 3.62 7.32 -24.57
N ILE A 42 4.22 6.44 -23.76
CA ILE A 42 5.18 5.42 -24.25
C ILE A 42 4.50 4.09 -24.66
N GLY A 43 3.16 4.02 -24.68
CA GLY A 43 2.41 2.88 -25.21
C GLY A 43 2.25 1.68 -24.26
N ILE A 44 2.38 1.86 -22.94
CA ILE A 44 2.10 0.80 -21.97
C ILE A 44 0.59 0.53 -21.89
N SER A 45 0.19 -0.74 -21.82
CA SER A 45 -1.23 -1.12 -21.74
C SER A 45 -1.90 -0.66 -20.45
N GLU A 46 -3.19 -0.34 -20.52
CA GLU A 46 -4.00 0.10 -19.35
C GLU A 46 -3.99 -0.93 -18.22
N LYS A 47 -3.91 -2.22 -18.57
CA LYS A 47 -3.82 -3.30 -17.58
C LYS A 47 -2.52 -3.19 -16.78
N ILE A 48 -1.37 -3.07 -17.45
CA ILE A 48 -0.08 -2.91 -16.75
C ILE A 48 -0.09 -1.65 -15.90
N ILE A 49 -0.60 -0.53 -16.43
CA ILE A 49 -0.73 0.74 -15.69
C ILE A 49 -1.57 0.55 -14.42
N GLY A 50 -2.71 -0.14 -14.52
CA GLY A 50 -3.61 -0.42 -13.41
C GLY A 50 -2.94 -1.23 -12.29
N PHE A 51 -2.32 -2.36 -12.65
CA PHE A 51 -1.71 -3.26 -11.67
C PHE A 51 -0.35 -2.79 -11.13
N THR A 52 0.28 -1.80 -11.76
CA THR A 52 1.60 -1.29 -11.33
C THR A 52 1.53 0.16 -10.86
N ILE A 53 1.41 1.11 -11.77
CA ILE A 53 1.50 2.55 -11.49
C ILE A 53 0.36 3.01 -10.60
N ILE A 54 -0.88 2.62 -10.92
CA ILE A 54 -2.05 3.02 -10.13
C ILE A 54 -2.01 2.32 -8.76
N ALA A 55 -1.81 1.00 -8.74
CA ALA A 55 -1.75 0.22 -7.49
C ALA A 55 -0.66 0.71 -6.52
N VAL A 56 0.56 0.95 -7.02
CA VAL A 56 1.66 1.53 -6.22
C VAL A 56 1.33 2.97 -5.85
N GLY A 57 0.82 3.73 -6.81
CA GLY A 57 0.54 5.15 -6.68
C GLY A 57 -0.46 5.48 -5.57
N THR A 58 -1.56 4.73 -5.48
CA THR A 58 -2.55 4.89 -4.41
C THR A 58 -2.02 4.47 -3.04
N SER A 59 -0.95 3.67 -3.00
CA SER A 59 -0.31 3.19 -1.77
C SER A 59 0.89 4.06 -1.35
N LEU A 60 1.25 5.09 -2.13
CA LEU A 60 2.38 5.99 -1.84
C LEU A 60 2.19 6.77 -0.52
N PRO A 61 1.00 7.35 -0.23
CA PRO A 61 0.76 7.99 1.07
C PRO A 61 1.01 7.03 2.24
N GLU A 62 0.50 5.82 2.16
CA GLU A 62 0.62 4.77 3.17
C GLU A 62 2.06 4.29 3.32
N LEU A 63 2.78 4.18 2.20
CA LEU A 63 4.21 3.87 2.23
C LEU A 63 4.98 4.97 2.95
N ALA A 64 4.71 6.24 2.63
CA ALA A 64 5.38 7.37 3.26
C ALA A 64 5.10 7.45 4.77
N THR A 65 3.84 7.26 5.21
CA THR A 65 3.50 7.25 6.64
C THR A 65 4.14 6.06 7.36
N SER A 66 4.13 4.87 6.76
CA SER A 66 4.80 3.67 7.30
C SER A 66 6.31 3.85 7.44
N VAL A 67 6.97 4.42 6.43
CA VAL A 67 8.42 4.69 6.45
C VAL A 67 8.75 5.69 7.56
N VAL A 68 8.02 6.80 7.66
CA VAL A 68 8.23 7.79 8.72
C VAL A 68 8.01 7.19 10.12
N ALA A 69 6.98 6.36 10.29
CA ALA A 69 6.71 5.66 11.56
C ALA A 69 7.84 4.68 11.93
N ALA A 70 8.33 3.91 10.96
CA ALA A 70 9.46 2.99 11.15
C ALA A 70 10.75 3.74 11.50
N MET A 71 11.07 4.85 10.82
CA MET A 71 12.23 5.70 11.11
C MET A 71 12.17 6.32 12.50
N LYS A 72 10.96 6.66 12.98
CA LYS A 72 10.72 7.14 14.35
C LYS A 72 10.72 6.04 15.42
N LYS A 73 11.16 4.82 15.07
CA LYS A 73 11.21 3.65 15.96
C LYS A 73 9.84 3.22 16.49
N ASN A 74 8.77 3.50 15.75
CA ASN A 74 7.39 3.08 16.04
C ASN A 74 6.89 2.04 15.00
N PRO A 75 7.50 0.86 14.90
CA PRO A 75 7.14 -0.14 13.88
C PRO A 75 5.74 -0.72 14.06
N GLU A 76 5.18 -0.70 15.27
CA GLU A 76 3.80 -1.11 15.52
C GLU A 76 2.81 -0.22 14.76
N ILE A 77 3.09 1.08 14.65
CA ILE A 77 2.29 2.04 13.86
C ILE A 77 2.44 1.74 12.36
N ALA A 78 3.66 1.42 11.90
CA ALA A 78 3.89 1.07 10.50
C ALA A 78 3.15 -0.22 10.11
N VAL A 79 3.25 -1.27 10.93
CA VAL A 79 2.54 -2.55 10.72
C VAL A 79 1.03 -2.35 10.79
N GLY A 80 0.54 -1.58 11.76
CA GLY A 80 -0.87 -1.24 11.88
C GLY A 80 -1.41 -0.50 10.66
N ASN A 81 -0.63 0.43 10.10
CA ASN A 81 -0.98 1.15 8.88
C ASN A 81 -1.10 0.20 7.68
N ILE A 82 -0.14 -0.72 7.49
CA ILE A 82 -0.15 -1.69 6.38
C ILE A 82 -1.34 -2.64 6.48
N ILE A 83 -1.54 -3.27 7.65
CA ILE A 83 -2.62 -4.23 7.86
C ILE A 83 -3.98 -3.53 7.79
N GLY A 84 -4.13 -2.39 8.45
CA GLY A 84 -5.37 -1.62 8.49
C GLY A 84 -5.81 -1.15 7.11
N SER A 85 -4.88 -0.67 6.28
CA SER A 85 -5.19 -0.20 4.92
C SER A 85 -5.70 -1.33 4.02
N ASN A 86 -5.11 -2.52 4.10
CA ASN A 86 -5.59 -3.69 3.34
C ASN A 86 -6.98 -4.16 3.79
N ILE A 87 -7.24 -4.16 5.10
CA ILE A 87 -8.58 -4.46 5.65
C ILE A 87 -9.59 -3.43 5.13
N PHE A 88 -9.26 -2.14 5.20
CA PHE A 88 -10.12 -1.07 4.71
C PHE A 88 -10.42 -1.19 3.21
N ASN A 89 -9.41 -1.51 2.39
CA ASN A 89 -9.57 -1.66 0.95
C ASN A 89 -10.49 -2.84 0.58
N ILE A 90 -10.36 -3.98 1.26
CA ILE A 90 -11.18 -5.17 0.96
C ILE A 90 -12.60 -5.01 1.51
N PHE A 91 -12.74 -4.65 2.78
CA PHE A 91 -14.05 -4.65 3.42
C PHE A 91 -14.86 -3.41 3.10
N LEU A 92 -14.25 -2.22 3.13
CA LEU A 92 -14.97 -0.99 2.86
C LEU A 92 -15.00 -0.69 1.37
N ILE A 93 -13.83 -0.51 0.72
CA ILE A 93 -13.81 -0.03 -0.68
C ILE A 93 -14.40 -1.09 -1.62
N LEU A 94 -13.82 -2.29 -1.65
CA LEU A 94 -14.29 -3.37 -2.53
C LEU A 94 -15.69 -3.85 -2.13
N GLY A 95 -15.95 -4.00 -0.82
CA GLY A 95 -17.28 -4.37 -0.31
C GLY A 95 -18.38 -3.39 -0.75
N THR A 96 -18.21 -2.09 -0.49
CA THR A 96 -19.21 -1.07 -0.92
C THR A 96 -19.29 -0.96 -2.44
N SER A 97 -18.16 -1.03 -3.15
CA SER A 97 -18.15 -1.01 -4.62
C SER A 97 -18.95 -2.17 -5.21
N SER A 98 -18.84 -3.38 -4.63
CA SER A 98 -19.58 -4.56 -5.07
C SER A 98 -21.09 -4.47 -4.83
N VAL A 99 -21.52 -3.72 -3.80
CA VAL A 99 -22.94 -3.48 -3.50
C VAL A 99 -23.52 -2.45 -4.46
N VAL A 100 -22.77 -1.39 -4.76
CA VAL A 100 -23.21 -0.31 -5.67
C VAL A 100 -23.19 -0.76 -7.14
N SER A 101 -22.14 -1.46 -7.54
CA SER A 101 -21.96 -1.97 -8.91
C SER A 101 -21.45 -3.42 -8.83
N PRO A 102 -22.33 -4.42 -8.98
CA PRO A 102 -21.95 -5.83 -8.89
C PRO A 102 -20.77 -6.17 -9.81
N ILE A 103 -19.69 -6.67 -9.21
CA ILE A 103 -18.47 -7.03 -9.92
C ILE A 103 -18.56 -8.49 -10.34
N ALA A 104 -18.53 -8.74 -11.65
CA ALA A 104 -18.55 -10.11 -12.18
C ALA A 104 -17.23 -10.84 -11.84
N TYR A 105 -17.35 -12.03 -11.26
CA TYR A 105 -16.20 -12.85 -10.94
C TYR A 105 -15.59 -13.48 -12.21
N ASN A 106 -14.27 -13.36 -12.37
CA ASN A 106 -13.52 -13.97 -13.45
C ASN A 106 -12.45 -14.91 -12.90
N LYS A 107 -12.50 -16.19 -13.31
CA LYS A 107 -11.56 -17.24 -12.90
C LYS A 107 -10.10 -16.93 -13.28
N ALA A 108 -9.88 -16.04 -14.25
CA ALA A 108 -8.54 -15.59 -14.64
C ALA A 108 -7.77 -14.92 -13.49
N PHE A 109 -8.46 -14.37 -12.49
CA PHE A 109 -7.86 -13.74 -11.30
C PHE A 109 -7.53 -14.70 -10.15
N ASN A 110 -7.86 -16.00 -10.28
CA ASN A 110 -7.57 -16.97 -9.22
C ASN A 110 -6.09 -17.04 -8.80
N PRO A 111 -5.12 -17.04 -9.72
CA PRO A 111 -3.71 -17.00 -9.34
C PRO A 111 -3.36 -15.78 -8.48
N ASP A 112 -3.93 -14.61 -8.81
CA ASP A 112 -3.70 -13.37 -8.07
C ASP A 112 -4.31 -13.43 -6.66
N PHE A 113 -5.52 -13.98 -6.52
CA PHE A 113 -6.16 -14.18 -5.22
C PHE A 113 -5.40 -15.19 -4.34
N TYR A 114 -4.90 -16.29 -4.91
CA TYR A 114 -4.12 -17.26 -4.16
C TYR A 114 -2.80 -16.67 -3.67
N LEU A 115 -2.12 -15.89 -4.51
CA LEU A 115 -0.90 -15.21 -4.11
C LEU A 115 -1.17 -14.14 -3.04
N LEU A 116 -2.25 -13.36 -3.18
CA LEU A 116 -2.68 -12.39 -2.18
C LEU A 116 -2.94 -13.06 -0.82
N ALA A 117 -3.67 -14.18 -0.82
CA ALA A 117 -3.97 -14.95 0.39
C ALA A 117 -2.69 -15.51 1.02
N ALA A 118 -1.82 -16.12 0.22
CA ALA A 118 -0.54 -16.66 0.69
C ALA A 118 0.37 -15.57 1.28
N GLY A 119 0.50 -14.43 0.58
CA GLY A 119 1.27 -13.28 1.05
C GLY A 119 0.71 -12.67 2.33
N THR A 120 -0.62 -12.61 2.46
CA THR A 120 -1.28 -12.13 3.69
C THR A 120 -1.01 -13.07 4.86
N ILE A 121 -1.16 -14.39 4.66
CA ILE A 121 -0.86 -15.38 5.69
C ILE A 121 0.61 -15.29 6.11
N LEU A 122 1.52 -15.19 5.14
CA LEU A 122 2.95 -15.07 5.41
C LEU A 122 3.28 -13.81 6.20
N LEU A 123 2.69 -12.66 5.83
CA LEU A 123 2.82 -11.41 6.58
C LEU A 123 2.35 -11.57 8.02
N LEU A 124 1.19 -12.19 8.24
CA LEU A 124 0.66 -12.44 9.59
C LEU A 124 1.60 -13.35 10.37
N VAL A 125 2.08 -14.45 9.78
CA VAL A 125 3.04 -15.35 10.44
C VAL A 125 4.28 -14.59 10.90
N PHE A 126 4.89 -13.77 10.03
CA PHE A 126 6.07 -12.99 10.39
C PHE A 126 5.79 -11.97 11.51
N VAL A 127 4.69 -11.22 11.40
CA VAL A 127 4.32 -10.20 12.40
C VAL A 127 3.99 -10.80 13.77
N PHE A 128 3.37 -11.99 13.81
CA PHE A 128 2.89 -12.62 15.06
C PHE A 128 3.86 -13.66 15.66
N THR A 129 4.80 -14.21 14.90
CA THR A 129 5.76 -15.22 15.40
C THR A 129 7.08 -14.59 15.90
N GLY A 130 7.43 -13.40 15.41
CA GLY A 130 8.65 -12.68 15.77
C GLY A 130 8.59 -11.90 17.09
N ARG A 131 9.48 -10.90 17.23
CA ARG A 131 9.50 -9.98 18.39
C ARG A 131 8.27 -9.07 18.34
N LYS A 132 7.18 -9.44 19.05
CA LYS A 132 5.93 -8.68 19.29
C LYS A 132 5.68 -7.52 18.28
N TYR A 133 4.91 -7.79 17.23
CA TYR A 133 4.38 -6.80 16.27
C TYR A 133 5.42 -6.02 15.46
N ARG A 134 6.55 -6.66 15.15
CA ARG A 134 7.62 -6.07 14.32
C ARG A 134 7.99 -7.03 13.21
N LEU A 135 8.18 -6.49 12.02
CA LEU A 135 8.72 -7.22 10.88
C LEU A 135 10.24 -7.04 10.85
N ASP A 136 10.99 -8.14 10.90
CA ASP A 136 12.45 -8.08 10.82
C ASP A 136 12.92 -7.81 9.38
N ARG A 137 14.17 -7.35 9.21
CA ARG A 137 14.73 -7.01 7.89
C ARG A 137 14.76 -8.21 6.95
N GLY A 138 15.01 -9.41 7.46
CA GLY A 138 14.99 -10.65 6.67
C GLY A 138 13.59 -11.00 6.17
N GLU A 139 12.60 -10.92 7.05
CA GLU A 139 11.19 -11.17 6.72
C GLU A 139 10.66 -10.14 5.70
N ALA A 140 11.00 -8.87 5.89
CA ALA A 140 10.69 -7.79 4.97
C ALA A 140 11.36 -8.01 3.59
N ALA A 141 12.61 -8.46 3.56
CA ALA A 141 13.30 -8.77 2.31
C ALA A 141 12.63 -9.92 1.55
N ILE A 142 12.17 -10.96 2.25
CA ILE A 142 11.43 -12.07 1.64
C ILE A 142 10.13 -11.57 1.01
N LEU A 143 9.34 -10.79 1.75
CA LEU A 143 8.09 -10.21 1.22
C LEU A 143 8.34 -9.29 0.02
N LEU A 144 9.39 -8.47 0.06
CA LEU A 144 9.78 -7.61 -1.04
C LEU A 144 10.19 -8.41 -2.28
N LEU A 145 10.96 -9.50 -2.11
CA LEU A 145 11.36 -10.37 -3.21
C LEU A 145 10.16 -11.06 -3.85
N ILE A 146 9.19 -11.53 -3.05
CA ILE A 146 7.94 -12.10 -3.56
C ILE A 146 7.17 -11.05 -4.37
N TYR A 147 7.06 -9.82 -3.87
CA TYR A 147 6.41 -8.72 -4.57
C TYR A 147 7.10 -8.39 -5.91
N LEU A 148 8.43 -8.24 -5.92
CA LEU A 148 9.18 -7.97 -7.14
C LEU A 148 9.09 -9.12 -8.15
N GLY A 149 9.11 -10.37 -7.67
CA GLY A 149 8.90 -11.56 -8.50
C GLY A 149 7.51 -11.56 -9.15
N TYR A 150 6.46 -11.22 -8.40
CA TYR A 150 5.09 -11.12 -8.91
C TYR A 150 4.95 -10.02 -9.97
N ILE A 151 5.45 -8.81 -9.68
CA ILE A 151 5.39 -7.70 -10.64
C ILE A 151 6.14 -8.07 -11.93
N THR A 152 7.31 -8.69 -11.82
CA THR A 152 8.08 -9.13 -13.00
C THR A 152 7.32 -10.18 -13.80
N TRP A 153 6.76 -11.19 -13.14
CA TRP A 153 5.94 -12.21 -13.79
C TRP A 153 4.73 -11.61 -14.50
N LEU A 154 4.04 -10.66 -13.85
CA LEU A 154 2.88 -9.97 -14.41
C LEU A 154 3.23 -9.17 -15.66
N ILE A 155 4.34 -8.41 -15.62
CA ILE A 155 4.81 -7.62 -16.77
C ILE A 155 5.17 -8.56 -17.93
N LEU A 156 5.92 -9.63 -17.67
CA LEU A 156 6.31 -10.59 -18.71
C LEU A 156 5.10 -11.28 -19.34
N LYS A 157 4.15 -11.73 -18.52
CA LYS A 157 2.92 -12.37 -19.00
C LYS A 157 2.13 -11.45 -19.92
N GLU A 158 1.99 -10.18 -19.57
CA GLU A 158 1.21 -9.21 -20.35
C GLU A 158 1.97 -8.66 -21.56
N THR A 159 3.31 -8.72 -21.56
CA THR A 159 4.13 -8.33 -22.73
C THR A 159 4.18 -9.44 -23.78
N ILE A 160 4.05 -10.70 -23.36
CA ILE A 160 4.15 -11.89 -24.23
C ILE A 160 2.77 -12.34 -24.76
N ALA A 161 1.68 -11.96 -24.09
CA ALA A 161 0.29 -12.25 -24.49
C ALA A 161 -0.25 -11.22 -25.49
#